data_AF-A0A2S7XP88-F1
#
_entry.id   AF-A0A2S7XP88-F1
#
_cell.length_a   1.000
_cell.length_b   1.000
_cell.length_c   1.000
_cell.angle_alpha   90.00
_cell.angle_beta   90.00
_cell.angle_gamma   90.00
#
_symmetry.space_group_name_H-M   'P 1'
#
loop_
_entity.id
_entity.type
_entity.pdbx_description
1 polymer ?
#
loop_
_entity_poly.entity_id
_entity_poly.type
_entity_poly.pdbx_seq_one_letter_code
_entity_poly.pdbx_strand_id
1 'polypeptide(L)'
;MSDLNILSSITMTSREIAELTGKRHADVLRDIRVMLSQIYDLIDNADLRYQEIQCVTFEFDDHTKRLSTIRLDKDHTLTLLTGYDAKARFKVIRRWQELEAAAASTLQQPFIQPDAYTLPYQPIIEIQIIESAARTLRISDTSVIRMYAVVCKSKEINSAFLPDYVDEPLVRAITPLLKEMRSPLFHHVAKTVNPALEAMGILEHLSRKSTGNTIKKFWSLTEEGLKYGRNETSPNNPRETQPLFFVERFPELLARLDAYINPQSLPL
;
A
#
# COMPACT_ATOMS: atom_id res chain seq x y z
N MET A 1 3.61 7.87 15.18
CA MET A 1 3.10 8.14 16.55
C MET A 1 2.49 6.90 17.21
N SER A 2 2.35 5.77 16.51
CA SER A 2 1.89 4.49 17.05
C SER A 2 2.98 3.69 17.79
N ASP A 3 4.25 3.84 17.41
CA ASP A 3 5.35 3.02 17.94
C ASP A 3 5.78 3.38 19.37
N LEU A 4 5.55 4.64 19.79
CA LEU A 4 5.83 5.08 21.17
C LEU A 4 4.86 4.46 22.20
N ASN A 5 3.71 3.94 21.76
CA ASN A 5 2.64 3.49 22.66
C ASN A 5 2.73 2.01 23.04
N ILE A 6 3.69 1.26 22.46
CA ILE A 6 3.87 -0.18 22.71
C ILE A 6 5.09 -0.45 23.61
N LEU A 7 6.18 0.34 23.49
CA LEU A 7 7.30 0.28 24.45
C LEU A 7 6.86 0.69 25.87
N SER A 8 5.84 1.52 25.99
CA SER A 8 5.19 1.89 27.26
C SER A 8 4.33 0.76 27.86
N SER A 9 4.21 -0.41 27.23
CA SER A 9 3.36 -1.52 27.68
C SER A 9 4.13 -2.72 28.23
N ILE A 10 5.46 -2.78 28.04
CA ILE A 10 6.27 -3.89 28.58
C ILE A 10 6.43 -3.67 30.08
N THR A 11 5.85 -4.59 30.86
CA THR A 11 5.93 -4.58 32.32
C THR A 11 6.37 -5.95 32.82
N MET A 12 7.06 -5.97 33.96
CA MET A 12 7.44 -7.19 34.65
C MET A 12 6.73 -7.27 36.00
N THR A 13 6.29 -8.46 36.37
CA THR A 13 5.49 -8.64 37.59
C THR A 13 6.37 -8.83 38.82
N SER A 14 5.88 -8.37 39.98
CA SER A 14 6.49 -8.63 41.30
C SER A 14 6.70 -10.13 41.60
N ARG A 15 5.86 -11.01 41.05
CA ARG A 15 6.02 -12.47 41.18
C ARG A 15 7.19 -12.98 40.36
N GLU A 16 7.31 -12.51 39.13
CA GLU A 16 8.44 -12.83 38.24
C GLU A 16 9.76 -12.31 38.83
N ILE A 17 9.76 -11.11 39.43
CA ILE A 17 10.92 -10.59 40.20
C ILE A 17 11.26 -11.54 41.36
N ALA A 18 10.28 -11.96 42.15
CA ALA A 18 10.51 -12.85 43.29
C ALA A 18 11.13 -14.19 42.86
N GLU A 19 10.64 -14.77 41.78
CA GLU A 19 11.15 -16.02 41.21
C GLU A 19 12.59 -15.89 40.70
N LEU A 20 12.89 -14.82 39.94
CA LEU A 20 14.23 -14.57 39.40
C LEU A 20 15.26 -14.29 40.48
N THR A 21 14.86 -13.53 41.51
CA THR A 21 15.74 -13.11 42.61
C THR A 21 15.85 -14.15 43.72
N GLY A 22 14.90 -15.09 43.82
CA GLY A 22 14.80 -16.07 44.90
C GLY A 22 14.31 -15.46 46.22
N LYS A 23 13.81 -14.23 46.22
CA LYS A 23 13.21 -13.56 47.39
C LYS A 23 11.77 -14.02 47.58
N ARG A 24 11.25 -13.92 48.82
CA ARG A 24 9.82 -14.13 49.06
C ARG A 24 9.04 -13.01 48.40
N HIS A 25 7.93 -13.35 47.74
CA HIS A 25 7.08 -12.37 47.06
C HIS A 25 6.58 -11.26 48.00
N ALA A 26 6.31 -11.58 49.28
CA ALA A 26 5.93 -10.59 50.29
C ALA A 26 7.03 -9.53 50.56
N ASP A 27 8.30 -9.94 50.52
CA ASP A 27 9.44 -9.03 50.72
C ASP A 27 9.63 -8.14 49.49
N VAL A 28 9.47 -8.71 48.28
CA VAL A 28 9.49 -7.93 47.03
C VAL A 28 8.37 -6.89 47.01
N LEU A 29 7.15 -7.25 47.41
CA LEU A 29 6.05 -6.29 47.53
C LEU A 29 6.38 -5.18 48.52
N ARG A 30 6.97 -5.49 49.67
CA ARG A 30 7.40 -4.48 50.65
C ARG A 30 8.45 -3.54 50.07
N ASP A 31 9.48 -4.09 49.42
CA ASP A 31 10.55 -3.31 48.80
C ASP A 31 10.00 -2.36 47.73
N ILE A 32 9.07 -2.83 46.89
CA ILE A 32 8.40 -2.01 45.88
C ILE A 32 7.64 -0.85 46.53
N ARG A 33 6.91 -1.09 47.62
CA ARG A 33 6.18 -0.02 48.32
C ARG A 33 7.11 1.06 48.88
N VAL A 34 8.21 0.63 49.51
CA VAL A 34 9.24 1.55 50.05
C VAL A 34 9.91 2.33 48.93
N MET A 35 10.24 1.68 47.82
CA MET A 35 10.83 2.35 46.66
C MET A 35 9.86 3.40 46.08
N LEU A 36 8.59 3.05 45.89
CA LEU A 36 7.59 3.98 45.37
C LEU A 36 7.36 5.16 46.31
N SER A 37 7.35 4.94 47.63
CA SER A 37 7.23 6.03 48.59
C SER A 37 8.43 6.97 48.56
N GLN A 38 9.63 6.46 48.28
CA GLN A 38 10.85 7.25 48.15
C GLN A 38 10.92 8.04 46.83
N ILE A 39 10.45 7.46 45.73
CA ILE A 39 10.47 8.12 44.41
C ILE A 39 9.43 9.25 44.34
N TYR A 40 8.27 9.05 44.96
CA TYR A 40 7.12 9.96 44.85
C TYR A 40 6.82 10.73 46.15
N ASP A 41 7.73 10.72 47.13
CA ASP A 41 7.59 11.39 48.43
C ASP A 41 6.26 11.12 49.14
N LEU A 42 5.78 9.87 49.06
CA LEU A 42 4.49 9.46 49.65
C LEU A 42 4.65 9.31 51.18
N ILE A 43 3.84 10.06 51.92
CA ILE A 43 3.95 10.20 53.39
C ILE A 43 3.41 8.95 54.12
N ASP A 44 2.62 8.10 53.46
CA ASP A 44 2.09 6.87 54.06
C ASP A 44 2.06 5.67 53.09
N ASN A 45 2.54 4.50 53.56
CA ASN A 45 2.51 3.23 52.83
C ASN A 45 1.09 2.77 52.43
N ALA A 46 0.06 3.39 52.99
CA ALA A 46 -1.35 3.09 52.73
C ALA A 46 -1.92 3.80 51.48
N ASP A 47 -1.27 4.88 51.02
CA ASP A 47 -1.78 5.77 49.95
C ASP A 47 -1.39 5.36 48.53
N LEU A 48 -0.72 4.21 48.36
CA LEU A 48 -0.50 3.57 47.06
C LEU A 48 -1.82 3.20 46.33
N ARG A 49 -2.97 3.46 46.95
CA ARG A 49 -4.31 3.27 46.39
C ARG A 49 -4.84 4.50 45.63
N TYR A 50 -4.24 5.68 45.78
CA TYR A 50 -4.92 6.93 45.37
C TYR A 50 -4.22 7.77 44.31
N GLN A 51 -3.09 7.36 43.75
CA GLN A 51 -2.55 8.08 42.60
C GLN A 51 -2.22 7.07 41.50
N GLU A 52 -2.73 7.37 40.30
CA GLU A 52 -2.24 6.83 39.05
C GLU A 52 -0.74 7.14 38.96
N ILE A 53 0.08 6.33 39.63
CA ILE A 53 1.51 6.30 39.36
C ILE A 53 1.61 5.81 37.93
N GLN A 54 1.86 6.74 37.02
CA GLN A 54 2.03 6.48 35.60
C GLN A 54 3.02 5.31 35.48
N CYS A 55 2.62 4.24 34.79
CA CYS A 55 3.43 3.04 34.54
C CYS A 55 3.54 1.98 35.66
N VAL A 56 2.77 2.06 36.76
CA VAL A 56 2.65 0.97 37.77
C VAL A 56 1.20 0.51 37.89
N THR A 57 0.96 -0.80 37.78
CA THR A 57 -0.39 -1.38 37.90
C THR A 57 -0.48 -2.34 39.09
N PHE A 58 -1.54 -2.19 39.87
CA PHE A 58 -1.83 -3.00 41.05
C PHE A 58 -2.96 -3.99 40.74
N GLU A 59 -2.66 -5.28 40.79
CA GLU A 59 -3.65 -6.34 40.66
C GLU A 59 -4.06 -6.81 42.07
N PHE A 60 -5.38 -6.90 42.30
CA PHE A 60 -5.96 -7.38 43.55
C PHE A 60 -6.67 -8.71 43.29
N ASP A 61 -6.65 -9.61 44.28
CA ASP A 61 -7.40 -10.85 44.23
C ASP A 61 -8.88 -10.57 44.57
N ASP A 62 -9.78 -10.91 43.65
CA ASP A 62 -11.23 -10.66 43.75
C ASP A 62 -11.87 -11.35 44.97
N HIS A 63 -11.30 -12.43 45.48
CA HIS A 63 -11.85 -13.17 46.63
C HIS A 63 -11.33 -12.66 47.98
N THR A 64 -10.09 -12.19 48.04
CA THR A 64 -9.46 -11.79 49.30
C THR A 64 -9.32 -10.27 49.46
N LYS A 65 -9.59 -9.49 48.40
CA LYS A 65 -9.34 -8.04 48.31
C LYS A 65 -7.92 -7.64 48.71
N ARG A 66 -6.97 -8.58 48.65
CA ARG A 66 -5.56 -8.37 48.97
C ARG A 66 -4.77 -8.14 47.69
N LEU A 67 -3.75 -7.30 47.77
CA LEU A 67 -2.84 -7.04 46.66
C LEU A 67 -2.14 -8.34 46.25
N SER A 68 -2.40 -8.79 45.03
CA SER A 68 -1.97 -10.11 44.54
C SER A 68 -0.68 -10.01 43.72
N THR A 69 -0.53 -8.92 42.95
CA THR A 69 0.62 -8.67 42.07
C THR A 69 0.76 -7.17 41.77
N ILE A 70 1.99 -6.65 41.73
CA ILE A 70 2.32 -5.33 41.14
C ILE A 70 3.04 -5.56 39.81
N ARG A 71 2.71 -4.80 38.76
CA ARG A 71 3.50 -4.75 37.51
C ARG A 71 4.25 -3.44 37.44
N LEU A 72 5.54 -3.53 37.12
CA LEU A 72 6.46 -2.39 37.01
C LEU A 72 6.96 -2.27 35.57
N ASP A 73 7.15 -1.06 35.09
CA ASP A 73 7.89 -0.79 33.87
C ASP A 73 9.41 -1.03 34.07
N LYS A 74 10.18 -0.79 33.01
CA LYS A 74 11.63 -0.99 33.02
C LYS A 74 12.32 -0.11 34.06
N ASP A 75 12.00 1.17 34.11
CA ASP A 75 12.69 2.14 34.96
C ASP A 75 12.43 1.90 36.45
N HIS A 76 11.19 1.57 36.82
CA HIS A 76 10.86 1.18 38.19
C HIS A 76 11.50 -0.16 38.57
N THR A 77 11.57 -1.10 37.63
CA THR A 77 12.24 -2.38 37.91
C THR A 77 13.75 -2.20 38.10
N LEU A 78 14.41 -1.43 37.24
CA LEU A 78 15.84 -1.18 37.35
C LEU A 78 16.17 -0.41 38.64
N THR A 79 15.32 0.55 39.02
CA THR A 79 15.45 1.28 40.29
C THR A 79 15.35 0.34 41.49
N LEU A 80 14.35 -0.56 41.52
CA LEU A 80 14.20 -1.56 42.59
C LEU A 80 15.45 -2.44 42.73
N LEU A 81 16.02 -2.83 41.60
CA LEU A 81 17.19 -3.70 41.56
C LEU A 81 18.44 -3.06 42.12
N THR A 82 18.59 -1.73 42.10
CA THR A 82 19.79 -1.07 42.65
C THR A 82 20.10 -1.48 44.09
N GLY A 83 19.07 -1.81 44.88
CA GLY A 83 19.20 -2.31 46.26
C GLY A 83 19.35 -3.84 46.41
N TYR A 84 19.35 -4.63 45.32
CA TYR A 84 19.40 -6.10 45.36
C TYR A 84 20.83 -6.61 45.12
N ASP A 85 21.11 -7.87 45.43
CA ASP A 85 22.44 -8.46 45.21
C ASP A 85 22.78 -8.56 43.71
N ALA A 86 24.08 -8.51 43.39
CA ALA A 86 24.54 -8.47 42.00
C ALA A 86 24.04 -9.65 41.14
N LYS A 87 23.84 -10.82 41.75
CA LYS A 87 23.37 -12.03 41.06
C LYS A 87 21.88 -11.94 40.72
N ALA A 88 21.07 -11.43 41.64
CA ALA A 88 19.66 -11.11 41.43
C ALA A 88 19.49 -10.03 40.35
N ARG A 89 20.25 -8.93 40.42
CA ARG A 89 20.23 -7.87 39.40
C ARG A 89 20.52 -8.41 38.01
N PHE A 90 21.57 -9.23 37.87
CA PHE A 90 21.98 -9.79 36.59
C PHE A 90 20.89 -10.66 35.94
N LYS A 91 20.23 -11.52 36.71
CA LYS A 91 19.14 -12.37 36.22
C LYS A 91 17.96 -11.54 35.71
N VAL A 92 17.59 -10.52 36.46
CA VAL A 92 16.43 -9.68 36.11
C VAL A 92 16.74 -8.79 34.90
N ILE A 93 17.95 -8.24 34.80
CA ILE A 93 18.39 -7.48 33.60
C ILE A 93 18.36 -8.36 32.36
N ARG A 94 18.86 -9.60 32.46
CA ARG A 94 18.83 -10.56 31.35
C ARG A 94 17.39 -10.86 30.91
N ARG A 95 16.47 -11.04 31.86
CA ARG A 95 15.06 -11.25 31.56
C ARG A 95 14.42 -10.05 30.85
N TRP A 96 14.74 -8.83 31.28
CA TRP A 96 14.27 -7.62 30.59
C TRP A 96 14.80 -7.54 29.17
N GLN A 97 16.07 -7.86 28.94
CA GLN A 97 16.65 -7.93 27.59
C GLN A 97 15.94 -8.98 26.73
N GLU A 98 15.54 -10.13 27.30
CA GLU A 98 14.73 -11.14 26.61
C GLU A 98 13.32 -10.64 26.27
N LEU A 99 12.65 -9.91 27.17
CA LEU A 99 11.34 -9.31 26.91
C LEU A 99 11.41 -8.21 25.84
N GLU A 100 12.45 -7.38 25.87
CA GLU A 100 12.73 -6.39 24.82
C GLU A 100 13.04 -7.05 23.49
N ALA A 101 13.83 -8.13 23.48
CA ALA A 101 14.12 -8.89 22.27
C ALA A 101 12.87 -9.58 21.72
N ALA A 102 12.03 -10.17 22.56
CA ALA A 102 10.78 -10.81 22.15
C ALA A 102 9.75 -9.79 21.63
N ALA A 103 9.64 -8.62 22.27
CA ALA A 103 8.82 -7.53 21.77
C ALA A 103 9.36 -6.97 20.44
N ALA A 104 10.69 -6.83 20.31
CA ALA A 104 11.34 -6.45 19.05
C ALA A 104 11.12 -7.50 17.95
N SER A 105 11.11 -8.79 18.28
CA SER A 105 10.77 -9.89 17.35
C SER A 105 9.29 -9.91 16.97
N THR A 106 8.39 -9.45 17.85
CA THR A 106 6.95 -9.32 17.53
C THR A 106 6.68 -8.14 16.58
N LEU A 107 7.53 -7.11 16.62
CA LEU A 107 7.55 -6.01 15.63
C LEU A 107 8.23 -6.40 14.32
N GLN A 108 8.88 -7.57 14.25
CA GLN A 108 9.34 -8.15 12.99
C GLN A 108 8.19 -8.92 12.32
N GLN A 109 7.24 -8.17 11.75
CA GLN A 109 6.83 -8.53 10.37
C GLN A 109 8.12 -8.70 9.56
N PRO A 110 8.23 -9.65 8.61
CA PRO A 110 9.50 -9.97 7.97
C PRO A 110 10.11 -8.72 7.31
N PHE A 111 10.96 -8.05 8.07
CA PHE A 111 11.80 -6.96 7.66
C PHE A 111 13.03 -7.63 7.09
N ILE A 112 13.10 -7.65 5.77
CA ILE A 112 14.24 -8.17 5.02
C ILE A 112 15.49 -7.42 5.51
N GLN A 113 16.38 -8.12 6.23
CA GLN A 113 17.64 -7.54 6.72
C GLN A 113 18.58 -7.26 5.53
N PRO A 114 19.19 -6.07 5.42
CA PRO A 114 20.08 -5.75 4.32
C PRO A 114 21.54 -6.02 4.71
N ASP A 115 21.93 -7.29 4.81
CA ASP A 115 23.36 -7.63 4.92
C ASP A 115 23.82 -8.38 3.65
N ALA A 116 24.66 -7.68 2.89
CA ALA A 116 25.52 -8.14 1.80
C ALA A 116 24.86 -8.93 0.65
N TYR A 117 24.63 -8.19 -0.44
CA TYR A 117 24.22 -8.59 -1.81
C TYR A 117 22.73 -8.92 -2.02
N THR A 118 21.93 -7.91 -2.43
CA THR A 118 21.22 -7.86 -3.74
C THR A 118 20.00 -6.91 -3.71
N LEU A 119 20.18 -5.77 -4.39
CA LEU A 119 19.23 -4.72 -4.80
C LEU A 119 18.55 -3.86 -3.70
N PRO A 120 18.63 -2.52 -3.80
CA PRO A 120 17.72 -1.61 -3.07
C PRO A 120 16.26 -2.01 -3.34
N TYR A 121 15.28 -1.40 -2.67
CA TYR A 121 13.92 -1.34 -3.24
C TYR A 121 14.04 -0.70 -4.64
N GLN A 122 14.23 -1.55 -5.64
CA GLN A 122 14.16 -1.29 -7.05
C GLN A 122 12.77 -1.82 -7.37
N PRO A 123 11.71 -0.99 -7.28
CA PRO A 123 10.53 -1.31 -8.06
C PRO A 123 11.07 -1.60 -9.45
N ILE A 124 10.94 -2.85 -9.88
CA ILE A 124 11.53 -3.37 -11.12
C ILE A 124 11.31 -2.29 -12.16
N ILE A 125 12.37 -1.67 -12.68
CA ILE A 125 12.26 -0.44 -13.48
C ILE A 125 11.28 -0.63 -14.63
N GLU A 126 11.18 -1.87 -15.13
CA GLU A 126 10.19 -2.32 -16.10
C GLU A 126 8.74 -2.14 -15.62
N ILE A 127 8.40 -2.47 -14.37
CA ILE A 127 7.07 -2.24 -13.78
C ILE A 127 6.77 -0.73 -13.72
N GLN A 128 7.73 0.09 -13.26
CA GLN A 128 7.54 1.54 -13.21
C GLN A 128 7.33 2.14 -14.60
N ILE A 129 8.09 1.65 -15.59
CA ILE A 129 7.93 2.05 -16.98
C ILE A 129 6.55 1.63 -17.50
N ILE A 130 6.10 0.41 -17.20
CA ILE A 130 4.76 -0.07 -17.60
C ILE A 130 3.68 0.80 -17.00
N GLU A 131 3.70 1.06 -15.68
CA GLU A 131 2.68 1.90 -15.05
C GLU A 131 2.71 3.34 -15.56
N SER A 132 3.91 3.91 -15.74
CA SER A 132 4.08 5.26 -16.27
C SER A 132 3.56 5.37 -17.71
N ALA A 133 3.91 4.41 -18.56
CA ALA A 133 3.42 4.34 -19.93
C ALA A 133 1.90 4.10 -19.97
N ALA A 134 1.38 3.24 -19.10
CA ALA A 134 -0.05 2.96 -19.03
C ALA A 134 -0.85 4.20 -18.65
N ARG A 135 -0.40 4.96 -17.63
CA ARG A 135 -1.01 6.24 -17.24
C ARG A 135 -0.90 7.29 -18.34
N THR A 136 0.28 7.40 -18.97
CA THR A 136 0.55 8.45 -19.98
C THR A 136 -0.20 8.19 -21.29
N LEU A 137 -0.25 6.93 -21.73
CA LEU A 137 -0.84 6.52 -23.00
C LEU A 137 -2.29 6.03 -22.85
N ARG A 138 -2.80 5.96 -21.62
CA ARG A 138 -4.17 5.53 -21.27
C ARG A 138 -4.53 4.18 -21.89
N ILE A 139 -3.61 3.21 -21.82
CA ILE A 139 -3.83 1.87 -22.40
C ILE A 139 -4.80 1.05 -21.54
N SER A 140 -5.48 0.08 -22.15
CA SER A 140 -6.42 -0.82 -21.46
C SER A 140 -5.76 -1.76 -20.46
N ASP A 141 -6.55 -2.26 -19.48
CA ASP A 141 -6.08 -3.20 -18.47
C ASP A 141 -5.62 -4.52 -19.11
N THR A 142 -6.33 -4.99 -20.15
CA THR A 142 -5.87 -6.13 -20.95
C THR A 142 -4.48 -5.90 -21.56
N SER A 143 -4.21 -4.71 -22.10
CA SER A 143 -2.88 -4.37 -22.63
C SER A 143 -1.84 -4.31 -21.51
N VAL A 144 -2.17 -3.73 -20.34
CA VAL A 144 -1.29 -3.69 -19.16
C VAL A 144 -0.93 -5.10 -18.69
N ILE A 145 -1.91 -6.00 -18.56
CA ILE A 145 -1.67 -7.39 -18.14
C ILE A 145 -0.77 -8.12 -19.14
N ARG A 146 -0.96 -7.89 -20.45
CA ARG A 146 -0.03 -8.43 -21.46
C ARG A 146 1.39 -7.90 -21.29
N MET A 147 1.56 -6.62 -20.98
CA MET A 147 2.89 -6.05 -20.69
C MET A 147 3.52 -6.73 -19.46
N TYR A 148 2.75 -6.95 -18.39
CA TYR A 148 3.23 -7.70 -17.22
C TYR A 148 3.59 -9.14 -17.55
N ALA A 149 2.78 -9.84 -18.35
CA ALA A 149 3.09 -11.20 -18.78
C ALA A 149 4.41 -11.28 -19.56
N VAL A 150 4.71 -10.28 -20.40
CA VAL A 150 6.00 -10.17 -21.09
C VAL A 150 7.16 -10.01 -20.11
N VAL A 151 7.00 -9.18 -19.07
CA VAL A 151 8.02 -9.02 -18.03
C VAL A 151 8.22 -10.32 -17.25
N CYS A 152 7.14 -10.98 -16.81
CA CYS A 152 7.20 -12.27 -16.13
C CYS A 152 7.97 -13.29 -16.96
N LYS A 153 7.64 -13.43 -18.25
CA LYS A 153 8.36 -14.32 -19.18
C LYS A 153 9.84 -13.97 -19.30
N SER A 154 10.18 -12.68 -19.39
CA SER A 154 11.57 -12.23 -19.53
C SER A 154 12.43 -12.47 -18.28
N LYS A 155 11.80 -12.55 -17.11
CA LYS A 155 12.44 -12.78 -15.81
C LYS A 155 12.29 -14.23 -15.33
N GLU A 156 11.75 -15.11 -16.16
CA GLU A 156 11.45 -16.51 -15.82
C GLU A 156 10.53 -16.65 -14.59
N ILE A 157 9.67 -15.66 -14.34
CA ILE A 157 8.67 -15.67 -13.28
C ILE A 157 7.40 -16.33 -13.81
N ASN A 158 6.84 -17.26 -13.03
CA ASN A 158 5.56 -17.89 -13.35
C ASN A 158 4.44 -16.83 -13.39
N SER A 159 3.78 -16.68 -14.55
CA SER A 159 2.72 -15.71 -14.77
C SER A 159 1.31 -16.22 -14.43
N ALA A 160 1.16 -17.41 -13.83
CA ALA A 160 -0.15 -18.01 -13.51
C ALA A 160 -1.00 -17.21 -12.51
N PHE A 161 -0.39 -16.23 -11.84
CA PHE A 161 -1.11 -15.29 -10.97
C PHE A 161 -1.76 -14.14 -11.74
N LEU A 162 -1.37 -13.91 -13.00
CA LEU A 162 -2.02 -12.93 -13.86
C LEU A 162 -3.32 -13.54 -14.40
N PRO A 163 -4.41 -12.77 -14.44
CA PRO A 163 -5.67 -13.26 -15.00
C PRO A 163 -5.54 -13.50 -16.50
N ASP A 164 -6.06 -14.64 -16.98
CA ASP A 164 -6.12 -14.97 -18.41
C ASP A 164 -7.19 -14.17 -19.17
N TYR A 165 -8.14 -13.56 -18.45
CA TYR A 165 -9.25 -12.81 -19.01
C TYR A 165 -9.58 -11.58 -18.17
N VAL A 166 -9.80 -10.45 -18.84
CA VAL A 166 -10.42 -9.24 -18.27
C VAL A 166 -11.74 -9.06 -19.00
N ASP A 167 -12.84 -8.95 -18.25
CA ASP A 167 -14.16 -8.69 -18.81
C ASP A 167 -14.23 -7.23 -19.27
N GLU A 168 -13.81 -6.99 -20.52
CA GLU A 168 -13.82 -5.67 -21.14
C GLU A 168 -14.78 -5.65 -22.33
N PRO A 169 -15.54 -4.55 -22.52
CA PRO A 169 -16.50 -4.44 -23.62
C PRO A 169 -15.83 -4.63 -24.99
N LEU A 170 -16.58 -5.21 -25.93
CA LEU A 170 -16.11 -5.49 -27.29
C LEU A 170 -15.73 -4.18 -27.98
N VAL A 171 -14.51 -4.12 -28.50
CA VAL A 171 -13.98 -2.96 -29.22
C VAL A 171 -13.57 -3.30 -30.64
N ARG A 172 -13.81 -2.36 -31.57
CA ARG A 172 -13.37 -2.46 -32.96
C ARG A 172 -12.79 -1.13 -33.46
N ALA A 173 -11.99 -1.20 -34.52
CA ALA A 173 -11.51 0.00 -35.19
C ALA A 173 -12.68 0.78 -35.82
N ILE A 174 -12.52 2.09 -35.99
CA ILE A 174 -13.58 2.98 -36.47
C ILE A 174 -14.07 2.63 -37.88
N THR A 175 -13.17 2.24 -38.79
CA THR A 175 -13.53 1.96 -40.20
C THR A 175 -14.49 0.77 -40.34
N PRO A 176 -14.24 -0.41 -39.72
CA PRO A 176 -15.23 -1.49 -39.67
C PRO A 176 -16.59 -1.09 -39.09
N LEU A 177 -16.60 -0.28 -38.02
CA LEU A 177 -17.83 0.14 -37.36
C LEU A 177 -18.68 1.06 -38.26
N LEU A 178 -18.04 2.02 -38.93
CA LEU A 178 -18.72 2.88 -39.89
C LEU A 178 -19.31 2.10 -41.08
N LYS A 179 -18.61 1.07 -41.56
CA LYS A 179 -19.11 0.18 -42.63
C LYS A 179 -20.33 -0.61 -42.19
N GLU A 180 -20.30 -1.18 -41.00
CA GLU A 180 -21.41 -1.95 -40.43
C GLU A 180 -22.66 -1.08 -40.28
N MET A 181 -22.48 0.16 -39.82
CA MET A 181 -23.56 1.15 -39.72
C MET A 181 -23.94 1.80 -41.05
N ARG A 182 -23.32 1.39 -42.17
CA ARG A 182 -23.56 1.93 -43.53
C ARG A 182 -23.36 3.45 -43.64
N SER A 183 -22.52 4.05 -42.79
CA SER A 183 -22.23 5.48 -42.82
C SER A 183 -21.26 5.81 -43.95
N PRO A 184 -21.52 6.79 -44.84
CA PRO A 184 -20.62 7.15 -45.94
C PRO A 184 -19.25 7.65 -45.45
N LEU A 185 -19.13 8.01 -44.17
CA LEU A 185 -17.91 8.48 -43.54
C LEU A 185 -16.77 7.44 -43.54
N PHE A 186 -17.05 6.14 -43.75
CA PHE A 186 -15.98 5.12 -43.77
C PHE A 186 -14.95 5.35 -44.89
N HIS A 187 -15.31 6.07 -45.97
CA HIS A 187 -14.38 6.46 -47.03
C HIS A 187 -13.50 7.67 -46.68
N HIS A 188 -13.90 8.46 -45.67
CA HIS A 188 -13.31 9.75 -45.34
C HIS A 188 -12.77 9.82 -43.91
N VAL A 189 -12.39 8.67 -43.33
CA VAL A 189 -11.94 8.59 -41.93
C VAL A 189 -10.77 9.53 -41.63
N ALA A 190 -9.70 9.45 -42.42
CA ALA A 190 -8.50 10.25 -42.17
C ALA A 190 -8.69 11.75 -42.45
N LYS A 191 -9.55 12.11 -43.42
CA LYS A 191 -9.72 13.50 -43.88
C LYS A 191 -10.83 14.25 -43.14
N THR A 192 -11.83 13.54 -42.64
CA THR A 192 -13.05 14.14 -42.08
C THR A 192 -13.32 13.65 -40.67
N VAL A 193 -13.35 12.33 -40.45
CA VAL A 193 -13.74 11.77 -39.15
C VAL A 193 -12.69 12.05 -38.07
N ASN A 194 -11.43 11.70 -38.30
CA ASN A 194 -10.40 11.88 -37.27
C ASN A 194 -10.19 13.36 -36.91
N PRO A 195 -10.11 14.32 -37.87
CA PRO A 195 -10.05 15.74 -37.52
C PRO A 195 -11.29 16.24 -36.77
N ALA A 196 -12.49 15.75 -37.10
CA ALA A 196 -13.70 16.10 -36.37
C ALA A 196 -13.67 15.56 -34.93
N LEU A 197 -13.27 14.30 -34.73
CA LEU A 197 -13.10 13.71 -33.42
C LEU A 197 -12.01 14.41 -32.60
N GLU A 198 -10.93 14.88 -33.23
CA GLU A 198 -9.91 15.71 -32.59
C GLU A 198 -10.48 17.06 -32.14
N ALA A 199 -11.21 17.75 -33.03
CA ALA A 199 -11.85 19.02 -32.70
C ALA A 199 -12.93 18.89 -31.61
N MET A 200 -13.61 17.75 -31.54
CA MET A 200 -14.55 17.39 -30.47
C MET A 200 -13.84 17.00 -29.16
N GLY A 201 -12.51 16.93 -29.14
CA GLY A 201 -11.72 16.55 -27.98
C GLY A 201 -11.77 15.05 -27.65
N ILE A 202 -12.19 14.20 -28.58
CA ILE A 202 -12.32 12.74 -28.43
C ILE A 202 -11.00 12.03 -28.79
N LEU A 203 -10.32 12.51 -29.84
CA LEU A 203 -9.01 12.03 -30.24
C LEU A 203 -7.94 13.09 -30.01
N GLU A 204 -6.71 12.63 -29.80
CA GLU A 204 -5.50 13.44 -29.79
C GLU A 204 -4.39 12.78 -30.62
N HIS A 205 -3.48 13.60 -31.14
CA HIS A 205 -2.25 13.10 -31.75
C HIS A 205 -1.13 13.02 -30.72
N LEU A 206 -0.60 11.82 -30.53
CA LEU A 206 0.67 11.62 -29.86
C LEU A 206 1.80 11.48 -30.89
N SER A 207 3.03 11.73 -30.46
CA SER A 207 4.18 11.66 -31.36
C SER A 207 5.35 10.91 -30.75
N ARG A 208 6.12 10.25 -31.61
CA ARG A 208 7.40 9.64 -31.25
C ARG A 208 8.45 9.90 -32.30
N LYS A 209 9.72 9.84 -31.88
CA LYS A 209 10.86 9.77 -32.80
C LYS A 209 10.92 8.40 -33.48
N SER A 210 11.11 8.40 -34.78
CA SER A 210 11.36 7.21 -35.62
C SER A 210 12.84 7.11 -35.96
N THR A 211 13.23 5.97 -36.54
CA THR A 211 14.56 5.77 -37.13
C THR A 211 14.84 6.91 -38.12
N GLY A 212 15.99 7.57 -37.99
CA GLY A 212 16.37 8.71 -38.85
C GLY A 212 15.85 10.07 -38.37
N ASN A 213 15.45 10.22 -37.12
CA ASN A 213 15.00 11.49 -36.50
C ASN A 213 13.67 12.06 -37.06
N THR A 214 12.94 11.28 -37.87
CA THR A 214 11.60 11.63 -38.35
C THR A 214 10.57 11.50 -37.22
N ILE A 215 9.67 12.46 -37.08
CA ILE A 215 8.56 12.40 -36.13
C ILE A 215 7.40 11.63 -36.75
N LYS A 216 6.95 10.56 -36.08
CA LYS A 216 5.71 9.84 -36.43
C LYS A 216 4.60 10.24 -35.48
N LYS A 217 3.44 10.62 -36.04
CA LYS A 217 2.22 10.90 -35.28
C LYS A 217 1.29 9.68 -35.31
N PHE A 218 0.61 9.43 -34.21
CA PHE A 218 -0.38 8.37 -34.08
C PHE A 218 -1.54 8.86 -33.22
N TRP A 219 -2.70 8.22 -33.39
CA TRP A 219 -3.93 8.60 -32.71
C TRP A 219 -4.04 7.94 -31.33
N SER A 220 -4.64 8.67 -30.40
CA SER A 220 -4.99 8.18 -29.07
C SER A 220 -6.35 8.77 -28.67
N LEU A 221 -7.13 8.02 -27.90
CA LEU A 221 -8.30 8.56 -27.21
C LEU A 221 -7.85 9.43 -26.04
N THR A 222 -8.50 10.58 -25.90
CA THR A 222 -8.41 11.45 -24.73
C THR A 222 -9.21 10.87 -23.57
N GLU A 223 -9.15 11.49 -22.39
CA GLU A 223 -10.06 11.18 -21.27
C GLU A 223 -11.55 11.18 -21.68
N GLU A 224 -11.97 12.16 -22.49
CA GLU A 224 -13.35 12.21 -23.00
C GLU A 224 -13.61 11.07 -23.99
N GLY A 225 -12.63 10.76 -24.84
CA GLY A 225 -12.73 9.68 -25.82
C GLY A 225 -12.80 8.29 -25.21
N LEU A 226 -12.25 8.07 -24.02
CA LEU A 226 -12.33 6.80 -23.29
C LEU A 226 -13.77 6.40 -22.92
N LYS A 227 -14.72 7.34 -22.95
CA LYS A 227 -16.15 7.00 -22.84
C LYS A 227 -16.60 6.12 -24.00
N TYR A 228 -16.04 6.31 -25.19
CA TYR A 228 -16.47 5.67 -26.42
C TYR A 228 -15.56 4.52 -26.86
N GLY A 229 -14.46 4.27 -26.15
CA GLY A 229 -13.49 3.27 -26.54
C GLY A 229 -12.31 3.15 -25.57
N ARG A 230 -11.25 2.50 -26.02
CA ARG A 230 -9.98 2.39 -25.28
C ARG A 230 -8.79 2.39 -26.23
N ASN A 231 -7.63 2.75 -25.69
CA ASN A 231 -6.37 2.67 -26.42
C ASN A 231 -5.78 1.27 -26.25
N GLU A 232 -5.50 0.62 -27.37
CA GLU A 232 -4.75 -0.63 -27.41
C GLU A 232 -3.35 -0.39 -27.94
N THR A 233 -2.43 -1.29 -27.62
CA THR A 233 -1.10 -1.31 -28.23
C THR A 233 -1.24 -1.56 -29.74
N SER A 234 -0.60 -0.72 -30.56
CA SER A 234 -0.65 -0.87 -32.03
C SER A 234 0.04 -2.17 -32.47
N PRO A 235 -0.58 -2.97 -33.37
CA PRO A 235 0.01 -4.20 -33.88
C PRO A 235 1.27 -3.93 -34.72
N ASN A 236 1.39 -2.71 -35.28
CA ASN A 236 2.52 -2.32 -36.12
C ASN A 236 3.70 -1.80 -35.30
N ASN A 237 3.43 -1.20 -34.13
CA ASN A 237 4.48 -0.69 -33.28
C ASN A 237 4.07 -0.68 -31.80
N PRO A 238 4.79 -1.38 -30.91
CA PRO A 238 4.46 -1.44 -29.50
C PRO A 238 4.64 -0.09 -28.77
N ARG A 239 5.26 0.92 -29.42
CA ARG A 239 5.44 2.28 -28.89
C ARG A 239 4.35 3.25 -29.34
N GLU A 240 3.30 2.74 -29.98
CA GLU A 240 2.18 3.52 -30.49
C GLU A 240 0.88 2.93 -29.95
N THR A 241 -0.09 3.80 -29.68
CA THR A 241 -1.45 3.38 -29.38
C THR A 241 -2.29 3.35 -30.66
N GLN A 242 -3.35 2.55 -30.63
CA GLN A 242 -4.45 2.66 -31.58
C GLN A 242 -5.78 2.81 -30.82
N PRO A 243 -6.62 3.78 -31.20
CA PRO A 243 -7.94 3.92 -30.60
C PRO A 243 -8.88 2.85 -31.16
N LEU A 244 -9.50 2.06 -30.28
CA LEU A 244 -10.60 1.15 -30.63
C LEU A 244 -11.86 1.61 -29.91
N PHE A 245 -13.01 1.51 -30.57
CA PHE A 245 -14.28 2.03 -30.07
C PHE A 245 -15.19 0.89 -29.62
N PHE A 246 -15.93 1.11 -28.53
CA PHE A 246 -16.90 0.16 -28.00
C PHE A 246 -18.05 -0.01 -28.99
N VAL A 247 -18.34 -1.26 -29.38
CA VAL A 247 -19.39 -1.56 -30.36
C VAL A 247 -20.74 -1.01 -29.91
N GLU A 248 -21.07 -1.18 -28.63
CA GLU A 248 -22.37 -0.78 -28.06
C GLU A 248 -22.55 0.74 -27.96
N ARG A 249 -21.46 1.49 -27.75
CA ARG A 249 -21.49 2.96 -27.62
C ARG A 249 -21.19 3.70 -28.92
N PHE A 250 -20.74 2.99 -29.94
CA PHE A 250 -20.41 3.60 -31.22
C PHE A 250 -21.58 4.33 -31.90
N PRO A 251 -22.84 3.86 -31.82
CA PRO A 251 -23.98 4.60 -32.37
C PRO A 251 -24.17 6.00 -31.74
N GLU A 252 -23.94 6.11 -30.44
CA GLU A 252 -23.98 7.40 -29.72
C GLU A 252 -22.89 8.35 -30.24
N LEU A 253 -21.67 7.84 -30.40
CA LEU A 253 -20.55 8.61 -30.95
C LEU A 253 -20.82 9.04 -32.40
N LEU A 254 -21.36 8.15 -33.22
CA LEU A 254 -21.68 8.45 -34.62
C LEU A 254 -22.72 9.56 -34.72
N ALA A 255 -23.77 9.54 -33.90
CA ALA A 255 -24.77 10.61 -33.87
C ALA A 255 -24.16 11.97 -33.50
N ARG A 256 -23.26 12.01 -32.50
CA ARG A 256 -22.53 13.25 -32.14
C ARG A 256 -21.63 13.73 -33.28
N LEU A 257 -20.94 12.80 -33.95
CA LEU A 257 -20.07 13.11 -35.08
C LEU A 257 -20.87 13.66 -36.27
N ASP A 258 -22.01 13.05 -36.60
CA ASP A 258 -22.88 13.49 -37.69
C ASP A 258 -23.47 14.88 -37.39
N ALA A 259 -23.90 15.15 -36.15
CA ALA A 259 -24.38 16.46 -35.73
C ALA A 259 -23.28 17.54 -35.80
N TYR A 260 -22.03 17.17 -35.50
CA TYR A 260 -20.89 18.08 -35.61
C TYR A 260 -20.51 18.39 -37.06
N ILE A 261 -20.49 17.37 -37.93
CA ILE A 261 -20.13 17.52 -39.35
C ILE A 261 -21.27 18.21 -40.13
N ASN A 262 -22.52 17.90 -39.82
CA ASN A 262 -23.71 18.40 -40.49
C ASN A 262 -24.66 19.10 -39.50
N PRO A 263 -24.35 20.32 -39.03
CA PRO A 263 -25.16 21.02 -38.03
C PRO A 263 -26.58 21.39 -38.50
N GLN A 264 -26.90 21.19 -39.79
CA GLN A 264 -28.19 21.49 -40.41
C GLN A 264 -29.17 20.29 -40.41
N SER A 265 -28.79 19.12 -39.88
CA SER A 265 -29.60 17.89 -39.94
C SER A 265 -30.42 17.58 -38.67
N LEU A 266 -30.46 18.47 -37.67
CA LEU A 266 -31.40 18.31 -36.56
C LEU A 266 -32.83 18.55 -37.05
N PRO A 267 -33.77 17.61 -36.88
CA PRO A 267 -35.18 17.91 -37.07
C PRO A 267 -35.59 18.97 -36.03
N LEU A 268 -36.27 20.01 -36.51
CA LEU A 268 -37.00 20.99 -35.69
C LEU A 268 -38.00 20.30 -34.76
#